data_AF-A0A7Y0B7T6-F1
#
_entry.id   AF-A0A7Y0B7T6-F1
#
_cell.length_a   1.000
_cell.length_b   1.000
_cell.length_c   1.000
_cell.angle_alpha   90.00
_cell.angle_beta   90.00
_cell.angle_gamma   90.00
#
_symmetry.space_group_name_H-M   'P 1'
#
loop_
_entity.id
_entity.type
_entity.pdbx_description
1 polymer ?
#
loop_
_entity_poly.entity_id
_entity_poly.type
_entity_poly.pdbx_seq_one_letter_code
_entity_poly.pdbx_strand_id
1 'polypeptide(L)' 'MPAQATHATLLPGRDAVYDPRARQGSVPVEIHFEDGSTREGALVLTSVELERLYAQTSRLLDAHENVLGGTS' A
#
# COMPACT_ATOMS: atom_id res chain seq x y z
N MET A 1 -22.14 -4.58 16.08
CA MET A 1 -21.69 -4.33 14.70
C MET A 1 -20.17 -4.49 14.69
N PRO A 2 -19.55 -5.12 13.67
CA PRO A 2 -18.09 -5.10 13.57
C PRO A 2 -17.61 -3.65 13.40
N ALA A 3 -16.50 -3.29 14.04
CA ALA A 3 -15.93 -1.96 13.95
C ALA A 3 -15.59 -1.61 12.48
N GLN A 4 -15.78 -0.35 12.10
CA GLN A 4 -15.50 0.11 10.74
C GLN A 4 -14.00 0.28 10.50
N ALA A 5 -13.51 -0.20 9.35
CA ALA A 5 -12.15 0.06 8.92
C ALA A 5 -11.98 1.54 8.52
N THR A 6 -10.88 2.16 8.99
CA THR A 6 -10.59 3.58 8.77
C THR A 6 -9.52 3.78 7.70
N HIS A 7 -8.41 3.05 7.81
CA HIS A 7 -7.29 3.11 6.88
C HIS A 7 -6.44 1.83 6.94
N ALA A 8 -5.49 1.72 6.02
CA ALA A 8 -4.51 0.63 6.02
C ALA A 8 -3.09 1.19 5.88
N THR A 9 -2.15 0.52 6.51
CA THR A 9 -0.70 0.79 6.41
C THR A 9 0.01 -0.45 5.86
N LEU A 10 1.21 -0.28 5.29
CA LEU A 10 2.03 -1.44 4.89
C LEU A 10 2.40 -2.25 6.14
N LEU A 11 2.33 -3.57 6.04
CA LEU A 11 2.72 -4.46 7.13
C LEU A 11 4.26 -4.54 7.21
N PRO A 12 4.90 -4.12 8.32
CA PRO A 12 6.36 -4.08 8.41
C PRO A 12 7.01 -5.45 8.26
N GLY A 13 8.15 -5.51 7.57
CA GLY A 13 8.94 -6.74 7.42
C GLY A 13 8.32 -7.79 6.48
N ARG A 14 7.31 -7.41 5.68
CA ARG A 14 6.68 -8.28 4.68
C ARG A 14 6.70 -7.60 3.31
N ASP A 15 7.17 -8.33 2.31
CA ASP A 15 7.24 -7.85 0.93
C ASP A 15 5.98 -8.21 0.12
N ALA A 16 5.77 -7.45 -0.95
CA ALA A 16 4.75 -7.76 -1.94
C ALA A 16 5.11 -9.02 -2.73
N VAL A 17 4.10 -9.81 -3.07
CA VAL A 17 4.24 -11.03 -3.89
C VAL A 17 3.40 -10.89 -5.16
N TYR A 18 3.91 -11.38 -6.28
CA TYR A 18 3.15 -11.48 -7.51
C TYR A 18 2.76 -12.95 -7.78
N ASP A 19 1.46 -13.22 -7.90
CA ASP A 19 0.95 -14.51 -8.33
C ASP A 19 0.78 -14.50 -9.86
N PRO A 20 1.64 -15.22 -10.62
CA PRO A 20 1.53 -15.28 -12.07
C PRO A 20 0.30 -16.04 -12.55
N ARG A 21 -0.29 -16.94 -11.74
CA ARG A 21 -1.48 -17.71 -12.11
C ARG A 21 -2.74 -16.83 -12.04
N ALA A 22 -2.84 -16.02 -10.98
CA ALA A 22 -3.92 -15.06 -10.82
C ALA A 22 -3.68 -13.74 -11.58
N ARG A 23 -2.44 -13.48 -12.01
CA ARG A 23 -1.99 -12.21 -12.61
C ARG A 23 -2.26 -11.03 -11.67
N GLN A 24 -1.98 -11.23 -10.39
CA GLN A 24 -2.26 -10.27 -9.33
C GLN A 24 -1.06 -10.09 -8.42
N GLY A 25 -0.86 -8.86 -7.95
CA GLY A 25 0.02 -8.55 -6.84
C GLY A 25 -0.74 -8.60 -5.52
N SER A 26 -0.04 -8.99 -4.47
CA SER A 26 -0.52 -8.98 -3.10
C SER A 26 0.46 -8.20 -2.25
N VAL A 27 0.00 -7.10 -1.65
CA VAL A 27 0.79 -6.28 -0.72
C VAL A 27 0.26 -6.51 0.69
N PRO A 28 1.05 -7.05 1.62
CA PRO A 28 0.65 -7.21 3.01
C PRO A 28 0.36 -5.86 3.67
N VAL A 29 -0.78 -5.75 4.34
CA VAL A 29 -1.22 -4.51 5.02
C VAL A 29 -1.72 -4.79 6.43
N GLU A 30 -1.64 -3.78 7.28
CA GLU A 30 -2.36 -3.71 8.54
C GLU A 30 -3.58 -2.79 8.38
N ILE A 31 -4.76 -3.29 8.70
CA ILE A 31 -6.03 -2.55 8.63
C ILE A 31 -6.36 -2.02 10.02
N HIS A 32 -6.60 -0.72 10.13
CA HIS A 32 -6.91 -0.02 11.37
C HIS A 32 -8.41 0.24 11.48
N PHE A 33 -9.00 -0.04 12.63
CA PHE A 33 -10.43 0.11 12.89
C PHE A 33 -10.71 1.30 13.83
N GLU A 34 -11.93 1.81 13.80
CA GLU A 34 -12.37 2.96 14.60
C GLU A 34 -12.30 2.71 16.13
N ASP A 35 -12.36 1.45 16.55
CA ASP A 35 -12.24 1.03 17.95
C ASP A 35 -10.78 0.93 18.42
N GLY A 36 -9.82 1.27 17.55
CA GLY A 36 -8.39 1.21 17.81
C GLY A 36 -7.78 -0.18 17.61
N SER A 37 -8.58 -1.20 17.25
CA SER A 37 -8.05 -2.52 16.90
C SER A 37 -7.37 -2.51 15.53
N THR A 38 -6.48 -3.47 15.31
CA THR A 38 -5.85 -3.71 14.01
C THR A 38 -6.00 -5.15 13.57
N ARG A 39 -5.88 -5.38 12.26
CA ARG A 39 -5.90 -6.73 11.66
C ARG A 39 -5.00 -6.80 10.45
N GLU A 40 -4.20 -7.86 10.35
CA GLU A 40 -3.43 -8.15 9.14
C GLU A 40 -4.37 -8.49 7.96
N GLY A 41 -3.97 -8.06 6.76
CA GLY A 41 -4.68 -8.31 5.51
C GLY A 41 -3.75 -8.20 4.31
N ALA A 42 -4.35 -8.23 3.12
CA ALA A 42 -3.63 -8.04 1.87
C ALA A 42 -4.41 -7.12 0.93
N LEU A 43 -3.70 -6.14 0.37
CA LEU A 43 -4.18 -5.39 -0.78
C LEU A 43 -3.87 -6.21 -2.05
N VAL A 44 -4.92 -6.75 -2.67
CA VAL A 44 -4.81 -7.52 -3.91
C VAL A 44 -5.07 -6.59 -5.09
N LEU A 45 -4.16 -6.58 -6.06
CA LEU A 45 -4.17 -5.67 -7.20
C LEU A 45 -4.01 -6.49 -8.48
N THR A 46 -4.83 -6.19 -9.48
CA THR A 46 -4.60 -6.65 -10.86
C THR A 46 -3.32 -6.03 -11.43
N SER A 47 -2.79 -6.58 -12.52
CA SER A 47 -1.62 -6.00 -13.21
C SER A 47 -1.80 -4.52 -13.56
N VAL A 48 -3.00 -4.12 -14.01
CA VAL A 48 -3.30 -2.72 -14.35
C VAL A 48 -3.29 -1.82 -13.11
N GLU A 49 -3.81 -2.31 -11.99
CA GLU A 49 -3.79 -1.56 -10.73
C GLU A 49 -2.38 -1.45 -10.15
N LEU A 50 -1.54 -2.48 -10.31
CA LEU A 50 -0.12 -2.43 -9.94
C LEU A 50 0.62 -1.34 -10.72
N GLU A 51 0.47 -1.30 -12.04
CA GLU A 51 1.09 -0.28 -12.89
C GLU A 51 0.62 1.13 -12.50
N ARG A 52 -0.68 1.29 -12.25
CA ARG A 52 -1.25 2.57 -11.81
C ARG A 52 -0.70 3.00 -10.45
N LEU A 53 -0.63 2.07 -9.49
CA LEU A 53 -0.12 2.33 -8.16
C LEU A 53 1.36 2.74 -8.23
N TYR A 54 2.17 1.98 -8.96
CA TYR A 54 3.58 2.30 -9.21
C TYR A 54 3.74 3.74 -9.72
N ALA A 55 3.01 4.10 -10.78
CA ALA A 55 3.10 5.43 -11.35
C ALA A 55 2.67 6.54 -10.36
N GLN A 56 1.68 6.29 -9.51
CA GLN A 56 1.25 7.24 -8.48
C GLN A 56 2.30 7.39 -7.37
N THR A 57 2.85 6.28 -6.87
CA THR A 57 3.85 6.29 -5.79
C THR A 57 5.19 6.85 -6.25
N SER A 58 5.62 6.56 -7.49
CA SER A 58 6.83 7.17 -8.06
C SER A 58 6.72 8.69 -8.08
N ARG A 59 5.59 9.25 -8.54
CA ARG A 59 5.39 10.71 -8.51
C ARG A 59 5.39 11.30 -7.10
N LEU A 60 4.90 10.57 -6.10
CA LEU A 60 4.95 11.02 -4.71
C LEU A 60 6.40 11.02 -4.18
N LEU A 61 7.20 10.02 -4.56
CA LEU A 61 8.61 9.95 -4.21
C LEU A 61 9.41 11.06 -4.90
N ASP A 62 9.19 11.28 -6.21
CA ASP A 62 9.81 12.39 -6.93
C ASP A 62 9.46 13.74 -6.28
N ALA A 63 8.20 13.93 -5.87
CA ALA A 63 7.78 15.14 -5.17
C ALA A 63 8.45 15.28 -3.79
N HIS A 64 8.61 14.18 -3.05
CA HIS A 64 9.31 14.15 -1.77
C HIS A 64 10.79 14.52 -1.92
N GLU A 65 11.47 13.95 -2.91
CA GLU A 65 12.88 14.26 -3.22
C GLU A 65 13.06 15.72 -3.62
N ASN A 66 12.16 16.29 -4.41
CA ASN A 66 12.23 17.71 -4.77
C ASN A 66 12.06 18.64 -3.57
N VAL A 67 11.21 18.29 -2.59
CA VAL A 67 11.09 19.04 -1.34
C VAL A 67 12.38 18.98 -0.53
N LEU A 68 13.06 17.83 -0.52
CA LEU A 68 14.33 17.65 0.20
C LEU A 68 15.54 18.25 -0.56
N GLY A 69 15.52 18.27 -1.89
CA GLY A 69 16.58 18.81 -2.74
C GLY A 69 16.55 20.34 -2.90
N GLY A 70 15.43 20.98 -2.56
CA GLY A 70 15.25 22.44 -2.62
C GLY A 70 15.90 23.22 -1.47
N THR A 71 16.63 22.57 -0.56
CA THR A 71 17.33 23.19 0.58
C THR A 71 18.85 23.29 0.41
N SER A 72 19.36 23.32 -0.83
CA SER A 72 20.78 23.60 -1.12
C SER A 72 21.00 25.02 -1.60
#